data_AF-F5CK45-F1
#
_entry.id   AF-F5CK45-F1
#
_cell.length_a   1.000
_cell.length_b   1.000
_cell.length_c   1.000
_cell.angle_alpha   90.00
_cell.angle_beta   90.00
_cell.angle_gamma   90.00
#
_symmetry.space_group_name_H-M   'P 1'
#
loop_
_entity.id
_entity.type
_entity.pdbx_description
1 polymer ?
#
loop_
_entity_poly.entity_id
_entity_poly.type
_entity_poly.pdbx_seq_one_letter_code
_entity_poly.pdbx_strand_id
1 'polypeptide(L)'
;PKLLRAGGTPAKPAPAGRSTARRRHRKGNRSFVGGIDLCDGRYDTPFHSLFRTLDTAHHDDFHQPNFTGASITKGGPREPWHDIHSRLEGPIAWDVLFNFEQRWRKQGGKDILVNLRELDDIIIPPSPVMFPDDHESWHVQLFRSIDGGAAFGFPETPEDAARAGLVSGKDNIIDRSIQDAYIHAIRRAKNFIYIENQYFLGSCFGWKADDIKVEDVGALHLIPKELSLKIASKIEAGERFTVYVVVPMWPEGIPDSGSVQAILNWQRKTMEMMYKYIIIALRDKGLEEDPRNLDD
;
A
#
# COMPACT_ATOMS: atom_id res chain seq x y z
N PRO A 1 0.59 3.58 -7.99
CA PRO A 1 1.83 2.82 -7.66
C PRO A 1 3.06 3.44 -8.34
N LYS A 2 3.89 4.14 -7.56
CA LYS A 2 5.16 4.72 -8.02
C LYS A 2 6.20 3.61 -8.31
N LEU A 3 7.19 3.99 -9.09
CA LEU A 3 8.02 3.15 -9.96
C LEU A 3 8.80 2.06 -9.18
N LEU A 4 8.59 0.79 -9.52
CA LEU A 4 9.34 -0.35 -8.99
C LEU A 4 10.58 -0.59 -9.82
N ARG A 5 11.77 -0.57 -9.21
CA ARG A 5 13.03 -0.95 -9.84
C ARG A 5 13.44 -2.34 -9.32
N ALA A 6 13.38 -3.35 -10.18
CA ALA A 6 13.97 -4.66 -9.90
C ALA A 6 15.50 -4.54 -10.05
N GLY A 7 16.22 -4.49 -8.93
CA GLY A 7 17.69 -4.43 -8.91
C GLY A 7 18.30 -5.73 -8.37
N GLY A 8 19.00 -6.48 -9.22
CA GLY A 8 19.83 -7.61 -8.79
C GLY A 8 21.26 -7.15 -8.47
N THR A 9 21.70 -7.27 -7.22
CA THR A 9 23.09 -6.98 -6.83
C THR A 9 24.00 -8.17 -7.16
N PRO A 10 25.16 -7.97 -7.82
CA PRO A 10 26.19 -9.01 -7.92
C PRO A 10 27.01 -9.06 -6.62
N ALA A 11 27.07 -10.23 -5.98
CA ALA A 11 27.98 -10.47 -4.86
C ALA A 11 29.45 -10.44 -5.33
N LYS A 12 30.34 -9.77 -4.56
CA LYS A 12 31.79 -9.71 -4.82
C LYS A 12 32.43 -11.11 -4.76
N PRO A 13 33.40 -11.44 -5.64
CA PRO A 13 34.11 -12.71 -5.58
C PRO A 13 35.21 -12.68 -4.50
N ALA A 14 35.28 -13.74 -3.69
CA ALA A 14 36.41 -14.02 -2.81
C ALA A 14 37.61 -14.59 -3.62
N PRO A 15 38.86 -14.38 -3.18
CA PRO A 15 40.04 -14.79 -3.94
C PRO A 15 40.19 -16.32 -3.98
N ALA A 16 40.59 -16.82 -5.14
CA ALA A 16 40.53 -18.23 -5.52
C ALA A 16 41.74 -19.05 -5.02
N GLY A 17 41.44 -20.18 -4.36
CA GLY A 17 42.36 -21.29 -4.14
C GLY A 17 41.74 -22.60 -4.59
N ARG A 18 42.33 -23.21 -5.64
CA ARG A 18 42.25 -24.60 -6.15
C ARG A 18 40.86 -25.30 -6.28
N SER A 19 40.54 -25.60 -7.54
CA SER A 19 39.75 -26.74 -8.06
C SER A 19 38.61 -27.27 -7.18
N THR A 20 37.43 -26.68 -7.34
CA THR A 20 36.14 -27.32 -7.02
C THR A 20 35.17 -27.00 -8.16
N ALA A 21 34.39 -27.99 -8.58
CA ALA A 21 33.34 -27.82 -9.58
C ALA A 21 32.50 -26.57 -9.23
N ARG A 22 32.50 -25.57 -10.11
CA ARG A 22 31.65 -24.38 -9.96
C ARG A 22 30.19 -24.86 -9.98
N ARG A 23 29.59 -25.11 -8.81
CA ARG A 23 28.15 -25.05 -8.64
C ARG A 23 27.74 -23.66 -9.12
N ARG A 24 27.20 -23.56 -10.34
CA ARG A 24 26.55 -22.33 -10.78
C ARG A 24 25.39 -22.11 -9.81
N HIS A 25 25.56 -21.21 -8.85
CA HIS A 25 24.46 -20.75 -8.01
C HIS A 25 23.49 -20.02 -8.94
N ARG A 26 22.46 -20.73 -9.40
CA ARG A 26 21.35 -20.12 -10.13
C ARG A 26 20.70 -19.10 -9.20
N LYS A 27 20.44 -17.90 -9.71
CA LYS A 27 19.93 -16.79 -8.90
C LYS A 27 18.40 -16.85 -8.86
N GLY A 28 17.84 -16.77 -7.64
CA GLY A 28 16.41 -16.52 -7.46
C GLY A 28 16.09 -15.04 -7.65
N ASN A 29 14.91 -14.75 -8.18
CA ASN A 29 14.41 -13.38 -8.30
C ASN A 29 13.93 -12.87 -6.92
N ARG A 30 14.13 -11.57 -6.67
CA ARG A 30 13.65 -10.86 -5.47
C ARG A 30 13.03 -9.56 -5.89
N SER A 31 11.90 -9.22 -5.28
CA SER A 31 11.21 -7.95 -5.53
C SER A 31 10.91 -7.25 -4.22
N PHE A 32 10.75 -5.94 -4.27
CA PHE A 32 10.43 -5.11 -3.11
C PHE A 32 9.17 -4.31 -3.44
N VAL A 33 8.23 -4.21 -2.50
CA VAL A 33 7.01 -3.40 -2.65
C VAL A 33 6.67 -2.75 -1.30
N GLY A 34 6.16 -1.51 -1.32
CA GLY A 34 5.82 -0.76 -0.11
C GLY A 34 5.65 0.73 -0.35
N GLY A 35 5.65 1.53 0.72
CA GLY A 35 5.50 2.99 0.67
C GLY A 35 6.81 3.76 0.45
N ILE A 36 7.95 3.15 0.76
CA ILE A 36 9.27 3.81 0.71
C ILE A 36 9.80 3.93 -0.73
N ASP A 37 9.78 5.14 -1.29
CA ASP A 37 10.50 5.52 -2.50
C ASP A 37 12.01 5.71 -2.23
N LEU A 38 12.87 5.47 -3.22
CA LEU A 38 14.32 5.74 -3.14
C LEU A 38 14.62 7.21 -3.46
N CYS A 39 14.20 8.12 -2.58
CA CYS A 39 14.43 9.56 -2.68
C CYS A 39 14.71 10.19 -1.32
N ASP A 40 14.95 11.50 -1.33
CA ASP A 40 15.23 12.36 -0.18
C ASP A 40 14.16 12.26 0.93
N GLY A 41 14.58 12.33 2.19
CA GLY A 41 13.69 12.38 3.36
C GLY A 41 13.15 11.04 3.86
N ARG A 42 13.32 9.96 3.08
CA ARG A 42 12.71 8.64 3.35
C ARG A 42 13.55 7.79 4.30
N TYR A 43 14.84 8.10 4.45
CA TYR A 43 15.68 7.43 5.44
C TYR A 43 15.24 7.84 6.84
N ASP A 44 14.92 6.87 7.70
CA ASP A 44 14.65 7.10 9.11
C ASP A 44 14.82 5.80 9.91
N THR A 45 14.68 5.91 11.22
CA THR A 45 14.62 4.78 12.17
C THR A 45 13.40 4.97 13.08
N PRO A 46 12.95 3.95 13.83
CA PRO A 46 11.85 4.09 14.78
C PRO A 46 12.06 5.17 15.86
N PHE A 47 13.28 5.73 16.00
CA PHE A 47 13.53 6.86 16.89
C PHE A 47 12.95 8.18 16.40
N HIS A 48 12.71 8.33 15.09
CA HIS A 48 12.04 9.49 14.47
C HIS A 48 12.49 10.84 15.03
N SER A 49 13.80 11.02 15.12
CA SER A 49 14.39 12.19 15.78
C SER A 49 14.09 13.48 15.01
N LEU A 50 13.48 14.44 15.69
CA LEU A 50 13.20 15.77 15.15
C LEU A 50 14.46 16.64 14.98
N PHE A 51 15.43 16.50 15.89
CA PHE A 51 16.57 17.43 16.01
C PHE A 51 17.95 16.75 16.17
N ARG A 52 18.00 15.56 16.79
CA ARG A 52 19.26 14.90 17.21
C ARG A 52 20.04 14.22 16.09
N THR A 53 19.50 14.22 14.89
CA THR A 53 20.08 13.56 13.71
C THR A 53 20.40 14.55 12.58
N LEU A 54 20.18 15.85 12.83
CA LEU A 54 20.40 16.95 11.88
C LEU A 54 21.89 17.22 11.60
N ASP A 55 22.78 16.79 12.49
CA ASP A 55 24.23 16.83 12.35
C ASP A 55 24.84 15.49 11.93
N THR A 56 24.00 14.47 11.70
CA THR A 56 24.42 13.12 11.33
C THR A 56 23.64 12.63 10.11
N ALA A 57 22.73 11.66 10.27
CA ALA A 57 22.08 10.96 9.17
C ALA A 57 21.22 11.86 8.27
N HIS A 58 20.70 12.98 8.78
CA HIS A 58 19.83 13.89 8.04
C HIS A 58 20.48 15.25 7.76
N HIS A 59 21.80 15.39 7.91
CA HIS A 59 22.49 16.64 7.58
C HIS A 59 22.31 17.01 6.10
N ASP A 60 22.53 16.03 5.22
CA ASP A 60 22.39 16.15 3.77
C ASP A 60 21.05 15.59 3.25
N ASP A 61 20.14 15.21 4.16
CA ASP A 61 18.83 14.62 3.86
C ASP A 61 17.71 15.25 4.71
N PHE A 62 17.78 16.58 4.88
CA PHE A 62 16.78 17.34 5.63
C PHE A 62 15.48 17.49 4.82
N HIS A 63 14.40 16.90 5.32
CA HIS A 63 13.07 16.97 4.71
C HIS A 63 12.10 17.67 5.66
N GLN A 64 11.47 18.76 5.20
CA GLN A 64 10.44 19.50 5.94
C GLN A 64 9.58 20.35 4.99
N PRO A 65 8.57 19.77 4.34
CA PRO A 65 7.73 20.45 3.35
C PRO A 65 6.56 21.23 3.97
N ASN A 66 6.34 21.11 5.30
CA ASN A 66 5.20 21.73 5.97
C ASN A 66 5.42 23.21 6.30
N PHE A 67 6.67 23.71 6.20
CA PHE A 67 7.01 25.11 6.45
C PHE A 67 7.66 25.75 5.23
N THR A 68 7.17 26.93 4.85
CA THR A 68 7.76 27.72 3.77
C THR A 68 9.20 28.10 4.11
N GLY A 69 10.13 27.68 3.26
CA GLY A 69 11.55 28.01 3.41
C GLY A 69 12.25 27.28 4.55
N ALA A 70 11.74 26.13 4.99
CA ALA A 70 12.48 25.23 5.88
C ALA A 70 13.84 24.85 5.26
N SER A 71 14.89 24.84 6.07
CA SER A 71 16.23 24.44 5.64
C SER A 71 17.04 23.97 6.83
N ILE A 72 18.00 23.08 6.61
CA ILE A 72 18.90 22.58 7.65
C ILE A 72 19.64 23.73 8.38
N THR A 73 19.97 24.80 7.66
CA THR A 73 20.65 26.00 8.20
C THR A 73 19.80 26.81 9.16
N LYS A 74 18.46 26.70 9.08
CA LYS A 74 17.52 27.34 10.02
C LYS A 74 17.18 26.43 11.21
N GLY A 75 17.68 25.20 11.20
CA GLY A 75 17.38 24.19 12.21
C GLY A 75 16.12 23.38 11.91
N GLY A 76 15.79 22.49 12.84
CA GLY A 76 14.61 21.62 12.75
C GLY A 76 13.30 22.28 13.22
N PRO A 77 12.24 21.48 13.40
CA PRO A 77 12.25 20.01 13.29
C PRO A 77 12.29 19.56 11.81
N ARG A 78 13.03 18.48 11.49
CA ARG A 78 12.72 17.72 10.26
C ARG A 78 11.36 17.05 10.40
N GLU A 79 10.76 16.62 9.31
CA GLU A 79 9.62 15.72 9.29
C GLU A 79 10.13 14.26 9.31
N PRO A 80 9.98 13.51 10.42
CA PRO A 80 10.31 12.09 10.44
C PRO A 80 9.46 11.28 9.47
N TRP A 81 9.99 10.16 8.99
CA TRP A 81 9.34 9.32 7.99
C TRP A 81 9.03 7.93 8.55
N HIS A 82 7.80 7.76 9.05
CA HIS A 82 7.27 6.44 9.43
C HIS A 82 6.60 5.79 8.22
N ASP A 83 7.08 4.61 7.82
CA ASP A 83 6.60 3.92 6.62
C ASP A 83 6.94 2.41 6.68
N ILE A 84 6.28 1.63 5.83
CA ILE A 84 6.40 0.17 5.79
C ILE A 84 6.78 -0.31 4.38
N HIS A 85 7.67 -1.29 4.33
CA HIS A 85 8.12 -1.91 3.08
C HIS A 85 8.29 -3.41 3.24
N SER A 86 8.23 -4.15 2.13
CA SER A 86 8.37 -5.60 2.12
C SER A 86 9.33 -6.08 1.03
N ARG A 87 10.04 -7.18 1.32
CA ARG A 87 10.80 -7.96 0.34
C ARG A 87 10.04 -9.25 0.05
N LEU A 88 9.89 -9.56 -1.23
CA LEU A 88 9.19 -10.72 -1.73
C LEU A 88 10.20 -11.69 -2.38
N GLU A 89 10.09 -12.96 -2.01
CA GLU A 89 10.90 -14.07 -2.52
C GLU A 89 9.99 -15.21 -2.98
N GLY A 90 10.50 -16.06 -3.88
CA GLY A 90 9.71 -17.15 -4.46
C GLY A 90 8.88 -16.71 -5.68
N PRO A 91 7.80 -17.44 -6.03
CA PRO A 91 7.03 -17.18 -7.24
C PRO A 91 6.47 -15.76 -7.32
N ILE A 92 6.03 -15.20 -6.19
CA ILE A 92 5.46 -13.85 -6.12
C ILE A 92 6.41 -12.74 -6.59
N ALA A 93 7.74 -12.93 -6.50
CA ALA A 93 8.70 -11.96 -7.02
C ALA A 93 8.63 -11.82 -8.55
N TRP A 94 8.17 -12.86 -9.24
CA TRP A 94 7.95 -12.84 -10.68
C TRP A 94 6.69 -12.09 -11.07
N ASP A 95 5.65 -12.08 -10.24
CA ASP A 95 4.43 -11.31 -10.52
C ASP A 95 4.72 -9.80 -10.50
N VAL A 96 5.61 -9.36 -9.59
CA VAL A 96 6.07 -7.97 -9.54
C VAL A 96 6.90 -7.61 -10.79
N LEU A 97 7.79 -8.51 -11.21
CA LEU A 97 8.55 -8.35 -12.45
C LEU A 97 7.63 -8.31 -13.67
N PHE A 98 6.64 -9.20 -13.74
CA PHE A 98 5.66 -9.24 -14.82
C PHE A 98 4.87 -7.94 -14.90
N ASN A 99 4.45 -7.38 -13.75
CA ASN A 99 3.86 -6.06 -13.71
C ASN A 99 4.79 -4.96 -14.27
N PHE A 100 6.09 -4.99 -13.97
CA PHE A 100 7.06 -4.06 -14.57
C PHE A 100 7.13 -4.23 -16.08
N GLU A 101 7.21 -5.47 -16.58
CA GLU A 101 7.25 -5.75 -18.02
C GLU A 101 5.99 -5.27 -18.75
N GLN A 102 4.80 -5.51 -18.18
CA GLN A 102 3.54 -5.05 -18.76
C GLN A 102 3.53 -3.52 -18.94
N ARG A 103 4.05 -2.79 -17.95
CA ARG A 103 4.15 -1.32 -18.00
C ARG A 103 5.22 -0.85 -18.99
N TRP A 104 6.39 -1.50 -19.00
CA TRP A 104 7.46 -1.15 -19.94
C TRP A 104 7.03 -1.40 -21.39
N ARG A 105 6.33 -2.50 -21.68
CA ARG A 105 5.80 -2.76 -23.04
C ARG A 105 4.75 -1.73 -23.48
N LYS A 106 3.99 -1.15 -22.54
CA LYS A 106 2.96 -0.16 -22.84
C LYS A 106 3.50 1.27 -22.97
N GLN A 107 4.40 1.67 -22.09
CA GLN A 107 4.82 3.07 -21.91
C GLN A 107 6.34 3.25 -21.82
N GLY A 108 7.11 2.16 -21.90
CA GLY A 108 8.56 2.20 -21.90
C GLY A 108 9.13 2.67 -23.24
N GLY A 109 10.46 2.68 -23.30
CA GLY A 109 11.19 3.10 -24.50
C GLY A 109 11.41 1.94 -25.46
N LYS A 110 12.68 1.60 -25.66
CA LYS A 110 13.10 0.52 -26.56
C LYS A 110 12.72 -0.85 -26.01
N ASP A 111 12.61 -1.82 -26.91
CA ASP A 111 12.48 -3.23 -26.53
C ASP A 111 13.83 -3.78 -26.05
N ILE A 112 14.08 -3.58 -24.76
CA ILE A 112 15.31 -3.97 -24.06
C ILE A 112 15.01 -4.81 -22.82
N LEU A 113 13.78 -5.34 -22.73
CA LEU A 113 13.43 -6.25 -21.64
C LEU A 113 14.27 -7.52 -21.78
N VAL A 114 14.80 -7.98 -20.65
CA VAL A 114 15.61 -9.20 -20.61
C VAL A 114 14.71 -10.39 -20.96
N ASN A 115 15.10 -11.15 -21.98
CA ASN A 115 14.40 -12.38 -22.31
C ASN A 115 14.78 -13.48 -21.32
N LEU A 116 13.94 -13.67 -20.30
CA LEU A 116 14.23 -14.59 -19.20
C LEU A 116 14.36 -16.05 -19.66
N ARG A 117 13.72 -16.43 -20.77
CA ARG A 117 13.85 -17.78 -21.38
C ARG A 117 15.26 -18.07 -21.86
N GLU A 118 15.99 -17.04 -22.32
CA GLU A 118 17.38 -17.18 -22.75
C GLU A 118 18.35 -17.30 -21.56
N LEU A 119 17.86 -17.03 -20.34
CA LEU A 119 18.64 -17.06 -19.11
C LEU A 119 18.25 -18.21 -18.18
N ASP A 120 17.54 -19.23 -18.66
CA ASP A 120 17.09 -20.37 -17.84
C ASP A 120 18.27 -21.08 -17.15
N ASP A 121 19.47 -21.12 -17.77
CA ASP A 121 20.68 -21.70 -17.14
C ASP A 121 21.25 -20.86 -15.98
N ILE A 122 20.80 -19.61 -15.82
CA ILE A 122 21.32 -18.62 -14.87
C ILE A 122 20.27 -18.27 -13.81
N ILE A 123 19.01 -18.11 -14.23
CA ILE A 123 17.87 -17.70 -13.41
C ILE A 123 16.98 -18.92 -13.20
N ILE A 124 16.60 -19.18 -11.95
CA ILE A 124 15.68 -20.28 -11.62
C ILE A 124 14.26 -19.83 -12.00
N PRO A 125 13.43 -20.66 -12.66
CA PRO A 125 12.02 -20.35 -12.89
C PRO A 125 11.28 -20.07 -11.57
N PRO A 126 10.07 -19.48 -11.61
CA PRO A 126 9.27 -19.23 -10.42
C PRO A 126 9.18 -20.49 -9.53
N SER A 127 9.90 -20.47 -8.41
CA SER A 127 10.08 -21.65 -7.54
C SER A 127 9.93 -21.23 -6.08
N PRO A 128 9.29 -22.05 -5.23
CA PRO A 128 9.27 -21.84 -3.79
C PRO A 128 10.69 -21.73 -3.21
N VAL A 129 10.86 -20.89 -2.19
CA VAL A 129 12.13 -20.75 -1.46
C VAL A 129 12.19 -21.57 -0.18
N MET A 130 11.04 -22.11 0.25
CA MET A 130 10.88 -22.97 1.43
C MET A 130 10.01 -24.18 1.06
N PHE A 131 10.07 -25.23 1.88
CA PHE A 131 9.18 -26.37 1.74
C PHE A 131 7.75 -26.02 2.16
N PRO A 132 6.72 -26.68 1.59
CA PRO A 132 5.32 -26.38 1.92
C PRO A 132 4.96 -26.55 3.41
N ASP A 133 5.62 -27.48 4.10
CA ASP A 133 5.36 -27.77 5.52
C ASP A 133 6.20 -26.92 6.47
N ASP A 134 6.99 -25.98 5.94
CA ASP A 134 7.76 -25.04 6.75
C ASP A 134 6.80 -24.00 7.38
N HIS A 135 6.82 -23.88 8.70
CA HIS A 135 5.97 -22.96 9.45
C HIS A 135 6.29 -21.47 9.17
N GLU A 136 7.47 -21.19 8.63
CA GLU A 136 7.87 -19.84 8.22
C GLU A 136 7.48 -19.53 6.76
N SER A 137 6.77 -20.44 6.08
CA SER A 137 6.32 -20.25 4.69
C SER A 137 5.15 -19.25 4.58
N TRP A 138 5.08 -18.56 3.44
CA TRP A 138 4.08 -17.52 3.19
C TRP A 138 3.28 -17.80 1.92
N HIS A 139 1.96 -17.70 2.02
CA HIS A 139 1.08 -17.56 0.85
C HIS A 139 0.88 -16.07 0.56
N VAL A 140 1.36 -15.63 -0.59
CA VAL A 140 1.31 -14.22 -1.00
C VAL A 140 0.63 -14.10 -2.35
N GLN A 141 -0.24 -13.09 -2.49
CA GLN A 141 -0.89 -12.73 -3.73
C GLN A 141 -0.63 -11.24 -4.02
N LEU A 142 -0.28 -10.92 -5.26
CA LEU A 142 -0.07 -9.54 -5.71
C LEU A 142 -1.40 -8.91 -6.11
N PHE A 143 -1.61 -7.66 -5.71
CA PHE A 143 -2.78 -6.85 -6.08
C PHE A 143 -2.34 -5.52 -6.66
N ARG A 144 -3.17 -4.93 -7.54
CA ARG A 144 -2.86 -3.66 -8.21
C ARG A 144 -4.05 -2.72 -8.34
N SER A 145 -3.73 -1.48 -8.72
CA SER A 145 -4.65 -0.48 -9.25
C SER A 145 -4.00 0.10 -10.50
N ILE A 146 -4.44 -0.37 -11.67
CA ILE A 146 -3.84 -0.06 -12.97
C ILE A 146 -4.87 -0.30 -14.08
N ASP A 147 -4.72 0.36 -15.23
CA ASP A 147 -5.59 0.17 -16.38
C ASP A 147 -4.82 -0.22 -17.66
N GLY A 148 -5.56 -0.58 -18.71
CA GLY A 148 -5.02 -0.91 -20.03
C GLY A 148 -4.30 0.24 -20.76
N GLY A 149 -4.43 1.47 -20.26
CA GLY A 149 -3.65 2.62 -20.70
C GLY A 149 -2.21 2.57 -20.17
N ALA A 150 -2.00 1.98 -19.00
CA ALA A 150 -0.72 1.90 -18.32
C ALA A 150 -0.05 0.51 -18.37
N ALA A 151 -0.79 -0.56 -18.68
CA ALA A 151 -0.26 -1.91 -18.79
C ALA A 151 -0.71 -2.62 -20.07
N PHE A 152 0.22 -3.34 -20.71
CA PHE A 152 -0.04 -4.18 -21.86
C PHE A 152 -0.51 -5.58 -21.45
N GLY A 153 -1.30 -6.24 -22.30
CA GLY A 153 -1.64 -7.66 -22.16
C GLY A 153 -2.76 -7.98 -21.17
N PHE A 154 -3.67 -7.03 -20.93
CA PHE A 154 -4.95 -7.38 -20.30
C PHE A 154 -5.83 -8.19 -21.25
N PRO A 155 -6.71 -9.08 -20.74
CA PRO A 155 -7.69 -9.78 -21.56
C PRO A 155 -8.57 -8.80 -22.34
N GLU A 156 -8.84 -9.08 -23.62
CA GLU A 156 -9.63 -8.19 -24.49
C GLU A 156 -11.13 -8.51 -24.45
N THR A 157 -11.49 -9.76 -24.13
CA THR A 157 -12.89 -10.18 -24.07
C THR A 157 -13.52 -9.81 -22.71
N PRO A 158 -14.79 -9.38 -22.68
CA PRO A 158 -15.48 -9.11 -21.42
C PRO A 158 -15.55 -10.32 -20.49
N GLU A 159 -15.63 -11.53 -21.03
CA GLU A 159 -15.69 -12.77 -20.25
C GLU A 159 -14.38 -13.04 -19.52
N ASP A 160 -13.24 -12.97 -20.22
CA ASP A 160 -11.93 -13.20 -19.59
C ASP A 160 -11.56 -12.06 -18.64
N ALA A 161 -11.96 -10.82 -18.95
CA ALA A 161 -11.80 -9.68 -18.06
C ALA A 161 -12.58 -9.88 -16.75
N ALA A 162 -13.85 -10.29 -16.83
CA ALA A 162 -14.66 -10.58 -15.64
C ALA A 162 -14.10 -11.76 -14.82
N ARG A 163 -13.60 -12.81 -15.49
CA ARG A 163 -12.95 -13.95 -14.83
C ARG A 163 -11.69 -13.57 -14.06
N ALA A 164 -10.96 -12.56 -14.54
CA ALA A 164 -9.80 -11.98 -13.88
C ALA A 164 -10.15 -10.89 -12.84
N GLY A 165 -11.44 -10.61 -12.60
CA GLY A 165 -11.88 -9.55 -11.68
C GLY A 165 -11.64 -8.13 -12.21
N LEU A 166 -11.43 -7.96 -13.50
CA LEU A 166 -11.24 -6.67 -14.14
C LEU A 166 -12.59 -6.03 -14.47
N VAL A 167 -12.65 -4.70 -14.43
CA VAL A 167 -13.87 -3.94 -14.73
C VAL A 167 -13.67 -3.02 -15.92
N SER A 168 -14.73 -2.82 -16.71
CA SER A 168 -14.71 -1.88 -17.83
C SER A 168 -14.75 -0.44 -17.31
N GLY A 169 -13.73 0.35 -17.60
CA GLY A 169 -13.75 1.80 -17.49
C GLY A 169 -14.36 2.45 -18.73
N LYS A 170 -14.22 3.78 -18.84
CA LYS A 170 -14.70 4.54 -20.00
C LYS A 170 -14.00 4.12 -21.30
N ASP A 171 -12.67 4.08 -21.26
CA ASP A 171 -11.84 3.83 -22.44
C ASP A 171 -10.89 2.63 -22.28
N ASN A 172 -10.74 2.10 -21.06
CA ASN A 172 -9.80 1.02 -20.75
C ASN A 172 -10.39 0.03 -19.74
N ILE A 173 -9.91 -1.21 -19.77
CA ILE A 173 -10.10 -2.19 -18.71
C ILE A 173 -9.28 -1.79 -17.49
N ILE A 174 -9.85 -1.95 -16.29
CA ILE A 174 -9.30 -1.51 -15.02
C ILE A 174 -9.11 -2.72 -14.10
N ASP A 175 -7.89 -2.90 -13.61
CA ASP A 175 -7.55 -3.76 -12.47
C ASP A 175 -7.71 -2.94 -11.19
N ARG A 176 -8.63 -3.37 -10.33
CA ARG A 176 -8.96 -2.76 -9.02
C ARG A 176 -8.74 -3.73 -7.86
N SER A 177 -7.91 -4.76 -8.08
CA SER A 177 -7.71 -5.87 -7.15
C SER A 177 -7.19 -5.45 -5.77
N ILE A 178 -6.51 -4.29 -5.63
CA ILE A 178 -6.19 -3.72 -4.30
C ILE A 178 -7.46 -3.45 -3.50
N GLN A 179 -8.45 -2.75 -4.08
CA GLN A 179 -9.70 -2.45 -3.37
C GLN A 179 -10.42 -3.74 -2.98
N ASP A 180 -10.46 -4.72 -3.88
CA ASP A 180 -11.16 -5.96 -3.64
C ASP A 180 -10.47 -6.79 -2.54
N ALA A 181 -9.13 -6.84 -2.54
CA ALA A 181 -8.36 -7.47 -1.47
C ALA A 181 -8.63 -6.83 -0.09
N TYR A 182 -8.69 -5.50 -0.02
CA TYR A 182 -9.06 -4.77 1.19
C TYR A 182 -10.47 -5.16 1.67
N ILE A 183 -11.46 -5.17 0.76
CA ILE A 183 -12.84 -5.55 1.08
C ILE A 183 -12.88 -6.98 1.64
N HIS A 184 -12.24 -7.94 0.97
CA HIS A 184 -12.21 -9.33 1.42
C HIS A 184 -11.50 -9.50 2.78
N ALA A 185 -10.40 -8.77 3.01
CA ALA A 185 -9.68 -8.79 4.28
C ALA A 185 -10.54 -8.24 5.43
N ILE A 186 -11.26 -7.14 5.21
CA ILE A 186 -12.18 -6.56 6.19
C ILE A 186 -13.34 -7.53 6.48
N ARG A 187 -13.99 -8.06 5.43
CA ARG A 187 -15.17 -8.92 5.57
C ARG A 187 -14.89 -10.20 6.35
N ARG A 188 -13.71 -10.80 6.18
CA ARG A 188 -13.30 -12.02 6.91
C ARG A 188 -12.73 -11.76 8.30
N ALA A 189 -12.47 -10.51 8.68
CA ALA A 189 -11.90 -10.17 9.98
C ALA A 189 -12.82 -10.61 11.11
N LYS A 190 -12.23 -11.24 12.15
CA LYS A 190 -12.95 -11.79 13.30
C LYS A 190 -12.67 -11.07 14.62
N ASN A 191 -11.45 -10.57 14.79
CA ASN A 191 -10.95 -10.06 16.08
C ASN A 191 -10.65 -8.57 16.05
N PHE A 192 -9.74 -8.12 15.18
CA PHE A 192 -9.42 -6.71 15.04
C PHE A 192 -8.86 -6.40 13.67
N ILE A 193 -8.79 -5.10 13.34
CA ILE A 193 -8.10 -4.56 12.17
C ILE A 193 -7.18 -3.43 12.63
N TYR A 194 -5.95 -3.41 12.12
CA TYR A 194 -4.99 -2.33 12.31
C TYR A 194 -4.63 -1.74 10.94
N ILE A 195 -4.72 -0.42 10.81
CA ILE A 195 -4.42 0.31 9.58
C ILE A 195 -3.45 1.43 9.89
N GLU A 196 -2.33 1.46 9.18
CA GLU A 196 -1.51 2.65 9.00
C GLU A 196 -1.67 3.10 7.54
N ASN A 197 -2.08 4.35 7.32
CA ASN A 197 -2.21 4.88 5.96
C ASN A 197 -2.00 6.39 5.93
N GLN A 198 -1.42 6.89 4.82
CA GLN A 198 -1.27 8.32 4.60
C GLN A 198 -2.62 9.03 4.46
N TYR A 199 -3.63 8.34 3.91
CA TYR A 199 -4.97 8.89 3.71
C TYR A 199 -6.03 7.96 4.27
N PHE A 200 -7.04 8.55 4.93
CA PHE A 200 -8.23 7.82 5.35
C PHE A 200 -9.50 8.61 5.03
N LEU A 201 -9.94 8.47 3.78
CA LEU A 201 -11.16 9.07 3.26
C LEU A 201 -11.81 8.11 2.27
N GLY A 202 -13.11 8.24 2.04
CA GLY A 202 -13.81 7.48 1.01
C GLY A 202 -15.24 7.10 1.38
N SER A 203 -15.84 6.25 0.55
CA SER A 203 -17.24 5.85 0.66
C SER A 203 -18.18 7.07 0.70
N CYS A 204 -17.92 8.05 -0.18
CA CYS A 204 -18.60 9.35 -0.12
C CYS A 204 -20.12 9.25 -0.26
N PHE A 205 -20.63 8.22 -0.92
CA PHE A 205 -22.06 7.89 -1.01
C PHE A 205 -22.75 7.70 0.36
N GLY A 206 -22.00 7.50 1.45
CA GLY A 206 -22.52 7.43 2.82
C GLY A 206 -22.40 8.75 3.61
N TRP A 207 -21.74 9.77 3.07
CA TRP A 207 -21.56 11.06 3.74
C TRP A 207 -22.88 11.85 3.80
N LYS A 208 -22.99 12.76 4.77
CA LYS A 208 -24.10 13.73 4.80
C LYS A 208 -23.95 14.72 3.64
N ALA A 209 -25.06 15.05 2.99
CA ALA A 209 -25.12 15.93 1.83
C ALA A 209 -25.45 17.39 2.19
N ASP A 210 -25.14 17.81 3.42
CA ASP A 210 -25.61 19.10 3.97
C ASP A 210 -24.95 20.32 3.28
N ASP A 211 -23.69 20.16 2.86
CA ASP A 211 -22.83 21.21 2.30
C ASP A 211 -22.15 20.80 0.98
N ILE A 212 -22.44 19.59 0.48
CA ILE A 212 -21.81 19.02 -0.71
C ILE A 212 -22.81 18.26 -1.57
N LYS A 213 -22.59 18.28 -2.88
CA LYS A 213 -23.25 17.36 -3.80
C LYS A 213 -22.42 16.08 -3.90
N VAL A 214 -22.85 15.04 -3.17
CA VAL A 214 -22.08 13.80 -2.96
C VAL A 214 -21.72 13.10 -4.28
N GLU A 215 -22.58 13.22 -5.30
CA GLU A 215 -22.37 12.64 -6.62
C GLU A 215 -21.15 13.24 -7.34
N ASP A 216 -20.78 14.47 -7.00
CA ASP A 216 -19.68 15.20 -7.62
C ASP A 216 -18.32 14.90 -6.95
N VAL A 217 -18.30 14.17 -5.82
CA VAL A 217 -17.07 13.86 -5.06
C VAL A 217 -16.27 12.72 -5.70
N GLY A 218 -16.95 11.69 -6.22
CA GLY A 218 -16.31 10.56 -6.90
C GLY A 218 -15.50 9.57 -6.04
N ALA A 219 -15.40 9.76 -4.72
CA ALA A 219 -14.67 8.87 -3.80
C ALA A 219 -15.49 7.61 -3.41
N LEU A 220 -15.77 6.77 -4.40
CA LEU A 220 -16.74 5.67 -4.31
C LEU A 220 -16.19 4.34 -3.75
N HIS A 221 -14.90 4.26 -3.37
CA HIS A 221 -14.35 3.02 -2.82
C HIS A 221 -14.96 2.69 -1.44
N LEU A 222 -15.00 1.39 -1.09
CA LEU A 222 -15.85 0.88 -0.02
C LEU A 222 -15.19 0.77 1.36
N ILE A 223 -13.89 1.05 1.47
CA ILE A 223 -13.08 0.66 2.64
C ILE A 223 -13.65 1.25 3.95
N PRO A 224 -13.89 2.58 4.08
CA PRO A 224 -14.49 3.12 5.30
C PRO A 224 -15.87 2.53 5.62
N LYS A 225 -16.70 2.30 4.60
CA LYS A 225 -18.03 1.73 4.78
C LYS A 225 -17.97 0.28 5.26
N GLU A 226 -17.13 -0.56 4.65
CA GLU A 226 -16.93 -1.96 5.06
C GLU A 226 -16.42 -2.06 6.49
N LEU A 227 -15.51 -1.17 6.91
CA LEU A 227 -15.05 -1.12 8.31
C LEU A 227 -16.20 -0.80 9.26
N SER A 228 -17.00 0.24 8.97
CA SER A 228 -18.14 0.61 9.82
C SER A 228 -19.20 -0.50 9.90
N LEU A 229 -19.50 -1.17 8.78
CA LEU A 229 -20.45 -2.28 8.75
C LEU A 229 -19.90 -3.52 9.47
N LYS A 230 -18.59 -3.78 9.37
CA LYS A 230 -17.96 -4.86 10.14
C LYS A 230 -18.10 -4.62 11.63
N ILE A 231 -17.80 -3.42 12.12
CA ILE A 231 -17.95 -3.06 13.54
C ILE A 231 -19.43 -3.19 13.96
N ALA A 232 -20.36 -2.61 13.19
CA ALA A 232 -21.79 -2.72 13.46
C ALA A 232 -22.26 -4.18 13.56
N SER A 233 -21.86 -5.04 12.61
CA SER A 233 -22.22 -6.47 12.64
C SER A 233 -21.68 -7.22 13.88
N LYS A 234 -20.55 -6.76 14.44
CA LYS A 234 -19.94 -7.35 15.63
C LYS A 234 -20.63 -6.90 16.90
N ILE A 235 -21.00 -5.62 16.97
CA ILE A 235 -21.90 -5.09 18.02
C ILE A 235 -23.23 -5.84 17.99
N GLU A 236 -23.80 -6.04 16.80
CA GLU A 236 -25.05 -6.77 16.62
C GLU A 236 -24.98 -8.22 17.12
N ALA A 237 -23.83 -8.86 16.94
CA ALA A 237 -23.56 -10.23 17.41
C ALA A 237 -23.14 -10.31 18.88
N GLY A 238 -22.84 -9.19 19.55
CA GLY A 238 -22.25 -9.17 20.89
C GLY A 238 -20.82 -9.74 20.92
N GLU A 239 -20.08 -9.62 19.80
CA GLU A 239 -18.72 -10.13 19.65
C GLU A 239 -17.70 -8.99 19.76
N ARG A 240 -16.65 -9.17 20.58
CA ARG A 240 -15.57 -8.19 20.70
C ARG A 240 -14.87 -7.99 19.36
N PHE A 241 -14.81 -6.74 18.90
CA PHE A 241 -14.09 -6.37 17.69
C PHE A 241 -13.59 -4.93 17.72
N THR A 242 -12.35 -4.70 17.31
CA THR A 242 -11.74 -3.36 17.36
C THR A 242 -11.08 -2.99 16.04
N VAL A 243 -11.18 -1.72 15.64
CA VAL A 243 -10.48 -1.18 14.47
C VAL A 243 -9.61 -0.01 14.92
N TYR A 244 -8.31 -0.11 14.66
CA TYR A 244 -7.33 0.92 14.92
C TYR A 244 -6.89 1.54 13.59
N VAL A 245 -6.95 2.86 13.49
CA VAL A 245 -6.53 3.60 12.30
C VAL A 245 -5.55 4.69 12.71
N VAL A 246 -4.32 4.57 12.22
CA VAL A 246 -3.26 5.55 12.37
C VAL A 246 -3.10 6.29 11.05
N VAL A 247 -3.29 7.61 11.10
CA VAL A 247 -3.12 8.54 9.99
C VAL A 247 -2.14 9.64 10.42
N PRO A 248 -1.44 10.30 9.47
CA PRO A 248 -0.65 11.46 9.82
C PRO A 248 -1.53 12.56 10.41
N MET A 249 -0.93 13.43 11.24
CA MET A 249 -1.66 14.55 11.86
C MET A 249 -2.35 15.44 10.82
N TRP A 250 -1.68 15.64 9.68
CA TRP A 250 -2.23 16.14 8.43
C TRP A 250 -1.42 15.53 7.27
N PRO A 251 -1.96 15.46 6.05
CA PRO A 251 -1.19 15.03 4.88
C PRO A 251 -0.08 16.03 4.55
N GLU A 252 1.10 15.53 4.20
CA GLU A 252 2.31 16.30 3.87
C GLU A 252 2.02 17.58 3.05
N GLY A 253 2.48 18.72 3.56
CA GLY A 253 2.33 20.03 2.93
C GLY A 253 1.95 21.12 3.93
N ILE A 254 1.89 22.37 3.46
CA ILE A 254 1.49 23.50 4.31
C ILE A 254 0.05 23.25 4.82
N PRO A 255 -0.17 23.15 6.15
CA PRO A 255 -1.47 22.71 6.70
C PRO A 255 -2.64 23.62 6.32
N ASP A 256 -2.38 24.93 6.21
CA ASP A 256 -3.38 25.94 5.87
C ASP A 256 -3.64 26.04 4.35
N SER A 257 -2.95 25.22 3.54
CA SER A 257 -3.20 25.20 2.09
C SER A 257 -4.57 24.59 1.77
N GLY A 258 -5.20 25.08 0.69
CA GLY A 258 -6.51 24.58 0.26
C GLY A 258 -6.54 23.08 -0.01
N SER A 259 -5.44 22.50 -0.53
CA SER A 259 -5.33 21.07 -0.78
C SER A 259 -5.35 20.25 0.51
N VAL A 260 -4.55 20.63 1.52
CA VAL A 260 -4.52 19.92 2.82
C VAL A 260 -5.87 20.07 3.53
N GLN A 261 -6.44 21.28 3.55
CA GLN A 261 -7.75 21.52 4.17
C GLN A 261 -8.88 20.72 3.50
N ALA A 262 -8.86 20.58 2.17
CA ALA A 262 -9.83 19.75 1.46
C ALA A 262 -9.73 18.27 1.86
N ILE A 263 -8.51 17.73 1.94
CA ILE A 263 -8.26 16.35 2.35
C ILE A 263 -8.72 16.10 3.79
N LEU A 264 -8.38 17.01 4.71
CA LEU A 264 -8.83 16.94 6.10
C LEU A 264 -10.36 16.99 6.22
N ASN A 265 -11.04 17.78 5.37
CA ASN A 265 -12.51 17.80 5.34
C ASN A 265 -13.09 16.45 4.87
N TRP A 266 -12.55 15.86 3.81
CA TRP A 266 -12.97 14.53 3.34
C TRP A 266 -12.73 13.43 4.38
N GLN A 267 -11.60 13.48 5.08
CA GLN A 267 -11.30 12.59 6.20
C GLN A 267 -12.33 12.77 7.33
N ARG A 268 -12.62 14.01 7.73
CA ARG A 268 -13.64 14.32 8.75
C ARG A 268 -15.02 13.77 8.38
N LYS A 269 -15.48 13.97 7.13
CA LYS A 269 -16.77 13.45 6.65
C LYS A 269 -16.81 11.92 6.64
N THR A 270 -15.69 11.30 6.30
CA THR A 270 -15.54 9.83 6.33
C THR A 270 -15.65 9.30 7.76
N MET A 271 -14.93 9.90 8.72
CA MET A 271 -15.02 9.54 10.13
C MET A 271 -16.42 9.77 10.69
N GLU A 272 -17.06 10.90 10.36
CA GLU A 272 -18.44 11.20 10.78
C GLU A 272 -19.44 10.15 10.29
N MET A 273 -19.32 9.72 9.02
CA MET A 273 -20.12 8.62 8.49
C MET A 273 -19.90 7.34 9.31
N MET A 274 -18.64 6.94 9.53
CA MET A 274 -18.32 5.69 10.24
C MET A 274 -18.89 5.70 11.65
N TYR A 275 -18.61 6.75 12.43
CA TYR A 275 -19.09 6.88 13.81
C TYR A 275 -20.61 6.90 13.88
N LYS A 276 -21.31 7.53 12.92
CA LYS A 276 -22.77 7.49 12.87
C LYS A 276 -23.31 6.06 12.81
N TYR A 277 -22.74 5.19 11.97
CA TYR A 277 -23.17 3.79 11.87
C TYR A 277 -22.88 3.00 13.15
N ILE A 278 -21.71 3.22 13.77
CA ILE A 278 -21.33 2.56 15.03
C ILE A 278 -22.27 2.98 16.16
N ILE A 279 -22.54 4.28 16.30
CA ILE A 279 -23.44 4.82 17.33
C ILE A 279 -24.87 4.29 17.16
N ILE A 280 -25.35 4.16 15.92
CA ILE A 280 -26.67 3.56 15.66
C ILE A 280 -26.69 2.10 16.11
N ALA A 281 -25.67 1.30 15.75
CA ALA A 281 -25.60 -0.11 16.16
C ALA A 281 -25.55 -0.29 17.69
N LEU A 282 -24.80 0.56 18.40
CA LEU A 282 -24.78 0.56 19.88
C LEU A 282 -26.16 0.87 20.46
N ARG A 283 -26.83 1.92 19.94
CA ARG A 283 -28.17 2.31 20.40
C ARG A 283 -29.23 1.24 20.12
N ASP A 284 -29.16 0.58 18.98
CA ASP A 284 -30.09 -0.51 18.62
C ASP A 284 -29.93 -1.73 19.54
N LYS A 285 -28.77 -1.86 20.20
CA LYS A 285 -28.51 -2.85 21.26
C LYS A 285 -28.77 -2.34 22.68
N GLY A 286 -29.19 -1.08 22.83
CA GLY A 286 -29.37 -0.45 24.14
C GLY A 286 -28.05 -0.24 24.90
N LEU A 287 -26.93 -0.18 24.19
CA LEU A 287 -25.61 0.10 24.76
C LEU A 287 -25.32 1.59 24.76
N GLU A 288 -24.92 2.14 25.91
CA GLU A 288 -24.50 3.53 26.08
C GLU A 288 -22.98 3.58 26.32
N GLU A 289 -22.23 3.15 25.32
CA GLU A 289 -20.76 3.08 25.33
C GLU A 289 -20.14 4.20 24.46
N ASP A 290 -18.90 4.57 24.76
CA ASP A 290 -18.15 5.47 23.90
C ASP A 290 -17.77 4.71 22.62
N PRO A 291 -18.15 5.19 21.41
CA PRO A 291 -17.85 4.51 20.15
C PRO A 291 -16.35 4.46 19.81
N ARG A 292 -15.49 5.05 20.65
CA ARG A 292 -14.02 5.00 20.57
C ARG A 292 -13.41 3.96 21.51
N ASN A 293 -14.22 3.29 22.34
CA ASN A 293 -13.69 2.48 23.44
C ASN A 293 -12.78 1.35 22.97
N LEU A 294 -11.74 1.19 23.77
CA LEU A 294 -10.87 0.04 23.86
C LEU A 294 -11.24 -0.60 25.20
N ASP A 295 -12.31 -1.38 25.29
CA ASP A 295 -12.62 -1.97 26.59
C ASP A 295 -11.46 -2.89 27.01
N ASP A 296 -10.90 -2.55 28.18
CA ASP A 296 -9.97 -3.33 29.02
C ASP A 296 -10.71 -4.51 29.67
#